data_AF-A0A941MBE6-F1
#
_entry.id   AF-A0A941MBE6-F1
#
_cell.length_a   1.000
_cell.length_b   1.000
_cell.length_c   1.000
_cell.angle_alpha   90.00
_cell.angle_beta   90.00
_cell.angle_gamma   90.00
#
_symmetry.space_group_name_H-M   'P 1'
#
loop_
_entity.id
_entity.type
_entity.pdbx_description
1 polymer ?
#
loop_
_entity_poly.entity_id
_entity_poly.type
_entity_poly.pdbx_seq_one_letter_code
_entity_poly.pdbx_strand_id
1 'polypeptide(L)'
;MMRKVAVLGATGSIGASTLDVIARHPEAMRASVLVAGTRVEELLVLCRVHAPDHAVIADSRHFESLRDGLRAAGLATKAHAGDAAIDALAASDACDTVVAAIVGAAGLSS
;
A
#
# COMPACT_ATOMS: atom_id res chain seq x y z
N MET A 1 -0.93 16.54 -14.28
CA MET A 1 0.02 15.58 -13.70
C MET A 1 -0.77 14.61 -12.83
N MET A 2 -0.52 13.31 -12.95
CA MET A 2 -1.24 12.29 -12.19
C MET A 2 -0.70 12.22 -10.77
N ARG A 3 -1.58 12.24 -9.77
CA ARG A 3 -1.21 12.18 -8.34
C ARG A 3 -0.89 10.76 -7.92
N LYS A 4 0.30 10.53 -7.38
CA LYS A 4 0.67 9.24 -6.79
C LYS A 4 0.26 9.21 -5.33
N VAL A 5 -0.62 8.29 -4.97
CA VAL A 5 -1.17 8.18 -3.62
C VAL A 5 -0.57 6.97 -2.92
N ALA A 6 -0.02 7.18 -1.72
CA ALA A 6 0.30 6.13 -0.77
C ALA A 6 -0.89 5.93 0.18
N VAL A 7 -1.41 4.71 0.26
CA VAL A 7 -2.55 4.38 1.13
C VAL A 7 -2.05 3.53 2.29
N LEU A 8 -1.87 4.18 3.44
CA LEU A 8 -1.45 3.52 4.68
C LEU A 8 -2.67 2.90 5.35
N GLY A 9 -2.77 1.58 5.44
CA GLY A 9 -3.99 0.91 5.93
C GLY A 9 -5.00 0.60 4.82
N ALA A 10 -4.52 0.19 3.64
CA ALA A 10 -5.29 -0.08 2.43
C ALA A 10 -6.42 -1.11 2.61
N THR A 11 -6.26 -2.07 3.53
CA THR A 11 -7.25 -3.11 3.85
C THR A 11 -8.26 -2.68 4.93
N GLY A 12 -8.20 -1.41 5.39
CA GLY A 12 -9.17 -0.83 6.31
C GLY A 12 -10.36 -0.20 5.56
N SER A 13 -11.38 0.25 6.29
CA SER A 13 -12.55 0.91 5.69
C SER A 13 -12.17 2.19 4.94
N ILE A 14 -11.37 3.08 5.56
CA ILE A 14 -10.91 4.33 4.93
C ILE A 14 -9.99 4.02 3.73
N GLY A 15 -9.11 3.01 3.85
CA GLY A 15 -8.25 2.56 2.77
C GLY A 15 -9.06 2.08 1.56
N ALA A 16 -10.06 1.23 1.78
CA ALA A 16 -10.96 0.75 0.73
C ALA A 16 -11.75 1.89 0.07
N SER A 17 -12.31 2.82 0.85
CA SER A 17 -13.00 4.01 0.30
C SER A 17 -12.06 4.90 -0.51
N THR A 18 -10.81 5.05 -0.06
CA THR A 18 -9.78 5.81 -0.80
C THR A 18 -9.48 5.14 -2.14
N LEU A 19 -9.33 3.82 -2.15
CA LEU A 19 -9.08 3.05 -3.37
C LEU A 19 -10.25 3.06 -4.34
N ASP A 20 -11.49 3.08 -3.84
CA ASP A 20 -12.69 3.27 -4.67
C ASP A 20 -12.67 4.63 -5.38
N VAL A 21 -12.30 5.70 -4.67
CA VAL A 21 -12.16 7.04 -5.26
C VAL A 21 -11.04 7.07 -6.32
N ILE A 22 -9.90 6.41 -6.07
CA ILE A 22 -8.81 6.30 -7.05
C ILE A 22 -9.30 5.54 -8.29
N ALA A 23 -10.04 4.43 -8.12
CA ALA A 23 -10.56 3.64 -9.23
C ALA A 23 -11.57 4.40 -10.11
N ARG A 24 -12.29 5.37 -9.53
CA ARG A 24 -13.23 6.24 -10.27
C ARG A 24 -12.56 7.37 -11.05
N HIS A 25 -11.31 7.69 -10.74
CA HIS A 25 -10.56 8.80 -11.35
C HIS A 25 -9.13 8.40 -11.77
N PRO A 26 -8.97 7.37 -12.62
CA PRO A 26 -7.67 6.83 -13.00
C PRO A 26 -6.80 7.81 -13.80
N GLU A 27 -7.38 8.83 -14.42
CA GLU A 27 -6.68 9.90 -15.13
C GLU A 27 -6.04 10.93 -14.19
N ALA A 28 -6.56 11.05 -12.97
CA ALA A 28 -6.13 12.04 -11.98
C ALA A 28 -5.27 11.45 -10.87
N MET A 29 -5.53 10.20 -10.47
CA MET A 29 -4.92 9.56 -9.30
C MET A 29 -4.54 8.12 -9.59
N ARG A 30 -3.42 7.68 -8.98
CA ARG A 30 -2.99 6.28 -8.98
C ARG A 30 -2.49 5.89 -7.59
N ALA A 31 -2.87 4.70 -7.14
CA ALA A 31 -2.29 4.10 -5.94
C ALA A 31 -0.88 3.57 -6.28
N SER A 32 0.14 4.23 -5.72
CA SER A 32 1.56 3.92 -5.97
C SER A 32 2.15 3.03 -4.87
N VAL A 33 1.68 3.21 -3.63
CA VAL A 33 2.09 2.45 -2.46
C VAL A 33 0.85 1.98 -1.72
N LEU A 34 0.76 0.68 -1.44
CA LEU A 34 -0.28 0.11 -0.58
C LEU A 34 0.34 -0.51 0.67
N VAL A 35 -0.20 -0.18 1.84
CA VAL A 35 0.28 -0.74 3.10
C VAL A 35 -0.85 -1.44 3.84
N ALA A 36 -0.58 -2.65 4.34
CA ALA A 36 -1.47 -3.38 5.23
C ALA A 36 -0.75 -3.76 6.54
N GLY A 37 -1.51 -4.02 7.60
CA GLY A 37 -0.95 -4.48 8.88
C GLY A 37 -0.46 -5.92 8.82
N THR A 38 -1.41 -6.87 8.80
CA THR A 38 -1.16 -8.32 8.79
C THR A 38 -1.91 -9.07 7.67
N ARG A 39 -2.85 -8.41 6.99
CA ARG A 39 -3.77 -9.00 6.00
C ARG A 39 -3.12 -9.12 4.62
N VAL A 40 -2.24 -10.09 4.44
CA VAL A 40 -1.49 -10.31 3.18
C VAL A 40 -2.41 -10.63 2.01
N GLU A 41 -3.34 -11.57 2.16
CA GLU A 41 -4.21 -11.99 1.05
C GLU A 41 -5.06 -10.85 0.50
N GLU A 42 -5.64 -10.04 1.38
CA GLU A 42 -6.39 -8.84 0.99
C GLU A 42 -5.47 -7.82 0.29
N LEU A 43 -4.25 -7.63 0.78
CA LEU A 43 -3.27 -6.75 0.14
C LEU A 43 -2.90 -7.25 -1.28
N LEU A 44 -2.73 -8.56 -1.47
CA LEU A 44 -2.47 -9.16 -2.78
C LEU A 44 -3.62 -8.94 -3.76
N VAL A 45 -4.88 -9.08 -3.30
CA VAL A 45 -6.07 -8.77 -4.11
C VAL A 45 -6.04 -7.31 -4.57
N LEU A 46 -5.76 -6.37 -3.65
CA LEU A 46 -5.64 -4.96 -3.99
C LEU A 46 -4.49 -4.69 -4.96
N CYS A 47 -3.36 -5.38 -4.81
CA CYS A 47 -2.22 -5.24 -5.73
C CYS A 47 -2.56 -5.71 -7.15
N ARG A 48 -3.38 -6.75 -7.32
CA ARG A 48 -3.86 -7.20 -8.64
C ARG A 48 -4.76 -6.18 -9.32
N VAL A 49 -5.58 -5.47 -8.54
CA VAL A 49 -6.53 -4.48 -9.06
C VAL A 49 -5.84 -3.16 -9.39
N HIS A 50 -4.99 -2.67 -8.49
CA HIS A 50 -4.42 -1.32 -8.59
C HIS A 50 -3.01 -1.27 -9.16
N ALA A 51 -2.33 -2.42 -9.28
CA ALA A 51 -0.95 -2.54 -9.76
C ALA A 51 -0.02 -1.46 -9.19
N PRO A 52 0.10 -1.35 -7.84
CA PRO A 52 0.98 -0.38 -7.22
C PRO A 52 2.44 -0.72 -7.51
N ASP A 53 3.30 0.28 -7.43
CA ASP A 53 4.74 0.09 -7.58
C ASP A 53 5.33 -0.59 -6.32
N HIS A 54 4.73 -0.31 -5.15
CA HIS A 54 5.17 -0.83 -3.85
C HIS A 54 4.01 -1.38 -3.03
N ALA A 55 4.24 -2.51 -2.35
CA ALA A 55 3.34 -3.07 -1.36
C ALA A 55 4.12 -3.34 -0.06
N VAL A 56 3.60 -2.87 1.07
CA VAL A 56 4.26 -3.01 2.38
C VAL A 56 3.35 -3.74 3.35
N ILE A 57 3.89 -4.72 4.06
CA ILE A 57 3.23 -5.35 5.21
C ILE A 57 3.90 -4.87 6.49
N ALA A 58 3.16 -4.24 7.40
CA ALA A 58 3.75 -3.68 8.63
C ALA A 58 4.37 -4.79 9.50
N ASP A 59 3.69 -5.93 9.62
CA ASP A 59 4.23 -7.08 10.33
C ASP A 59 5.23 -7.86 9.46
N SER A 60 6.50 -7.74 9.81
CA SER A 60 7.61 -8.36 9.07
C SER A 60 7.56 -9.88 9.02
N ARG A 61 6.83 -10.55 9.92
CA ARG A 61 6.63 -12.01 9.88
C ARG A 61 5.90 -12.46 8.62
N HIS A 62 5.17 -11.56 7.98
CA HIS A 62 4.38 -11.82 6.79
C HIS A 62 5.05 -11.40 5.48
N PHE A 63 6.30 -10.91 5.54
CA PHE A 63 7.03 -10.45 4.35
C PHE A 63 7.19 -11.53 3.28
N GLU A 64 7.62 -12.74 3.67
CA GLU A 64 7.84 -13.85 2.75
C GLU A 64 6.54 -14.21 2.01
N SER A 65 5.41 -14.28 2.72
CA SER A 65 4.10 -14.53 2.14
C SER A 65 3.69 -13.44 1.14
N LEU A 66 3.91 -12.17 1.46
CA LEU A 66 3.63 -11.06 0.55
C LEU A 66 4.50 -11.16 -0.72
N ARG A 67 5.81 -11.33 -0.56
CA ARG A 67 6.76 -11.42 -1.67
C ARG A 67 6.42 -12.58 -2.60
N ASP A 68 6.21 -13.77 -2.02
CA ASP A 68 5.93 -14.96 -2.80
C ASP A 68 4.56 -14.90 -3.47
N GLY A 69 3.56 -14.32 -2.79
CA GLY A 69 2.23 -14.06 -3.34
C GLY A 69 2.24 -13.09 -4.53
N LEU A 70 3.02 -12.00 -4.45
CA LEU A 70 3.19 -11.05 -5.55
C LEU A 70 3.88 -11.71 -6.76
N ARG A 71 4.94 -12.50 -6.50
CA ARG A 71 5.64 -13.26 -7.55
C ARG A 71 4.73 -14.30 -8.19
N ALA A 72 3.98 -15.05 -7.40
CA ALA A 72 3.02 -16.04 -7.90
C ALA A 72 1.88 -15.40 -8.71
N ALA A 73 1.51 -14.16 -8.37
CA ALA A 73 0.55 -13.37 -9.14
C ALA A 73 1.15 -12.71 -10.39
N GLY A 74 2.46 -12.83 -10.63
CA GLY A 74 3.15 -12.21 -11.78
C GLY A 74 3.21 -10.68 -11.72
N LEU A 75 3.08 -10.08 -10.53
CA LEU A 75 3.07 -8.63 -10.36
C LEU A 75 4.50 -8.08 -10.25
N ALA A 76 4.75 -6.93 -10.88
CA ALA A 76 6.02 -6.20 -10.79
C ALA A 76 6.16 -5.39 -9.49
N THR A 77 5.12 -5.37 -8.66
CA THR A 77 5.07 -4.68 -7.37
C THR A 77 6.20 -5.14 -6.46
N LYS A 78 6.94 -4.19 -5.89
CA LYS A 78 8.02 -4.48 -4.93
C LYS A 78 7.44 -4.70 -3.54
N ALA A 79 7.73 -5.86 -2.94
CA ALA A 79 7.38 -6.17 -1.57
C ALA A 79 8.32 -5.50 -0.57
N HIS A 80 7.76 -4.95 0.50
CA HIS A 80 8.50 -4.38 1.64
C HIS A 80 7.84 -4.81 2.95
N ALA A 81 8.54 -4.64 4.08
CA ALA A 81 7.94 -4.86 5.38
C ALA A 81 8.50 -3.96 6.48
N GLY A 82 7.71 -3.80 7.54
CA GLY A 82 8.08 -3.03 8.72
C GLY A 82 7.88 -1.52 8.58
N ASP A 83 7.86 -0.85 9.73
CA ASP A 83 7.58 0.58 9.83
C ASP A 83 8.64 1.43 9.12
N ALA A 84 9.91 1.02 9.19
CA ALA A 84 11.00 1.71 8.49
C ALA A 84 10.78 1.78 6.96
N ALA A 85 10.16 0.75 6.36
CA ALA A 85 9.83 0.78 4.94
C ALA A 85 8.62 1.69 4.65
N ILE A 86 7.65 1.74 5.57
CA ILE A 86 6.51 2.66 5.48
C ILE A 86 7.02 4.10 5.49
N ASP A 87 7.85 4.46 6.48
CA ASP A 87 8.43 5.80 6.61
C ASP A 87 9.28 6.18 5.40
N ALA A 88 10.16 5.28 4.95
CA ALA A 88 11.02 5.52 3.79
C ALA A 88 10.22 5.78 2.51
N LEU A 89 9.14 5.02 2.27
CA LEU A 89 8.30 5.20 1.10
C LEU A 89 7.43 6.45 1.19
N ALA A 90 6.89 6.75 2.37
CA ALA A 90 6.10 7.96 2.61
C ALA A 90 6.94 9.24 2.44
N ALA A 91 8.24 9.18 2.72
CA ALA A 91 9.19 10.28 2.53
C ALA A 91 9.86 10.31 1.14
N SER A 92 9.52 9.39 0.23
CA SER A 92 10.16 9.27 -1.09
C SER A 92 9.29 9.81 -2.23
N ASP A 93 9.88 9.96 -3.42
CA ASP A 93 9.18 10.30 -4.67
C ASP A 93 8.23 9.19 -5.20
N ALA A 94 8.05 8.11 -4.42
CA ALA A 94 7.07 7.07 -4.70
C ALA A 94 5.64 7.63 -4.64
N CYS A 95 5.37 8.62 -3.79
CA CYS A 95 4.06 9.24 -3.65
C CYS A 95 4.14 10.76 -3.45
N ASP A 96 3.13 11.48 -3.96
CA ASP A 96 2.97 12.93 -3.76
C ASP A 96 1.92 13.23 -2.68
N THR A 97 1.08 12.24 -2.35
CA THR A 97 0.01 12.32 -1.36
C THR A 97 0.03 11.06 -0.49
N VAL A 98 -0.05 11.22 0.83
CA VAL A 98 -0.21 10.11 1.79
C VAL A 98 -1.61 10.17 2.41
N VAL A 99 -2.32 9.04 2.37
CA VAL A 99 -3.57 8.84 3.11
C VAL A 99 -3.28 7.94 4.30
N ALA A 100 -3.24 8.53 5.49
CA ALA A 100 -3.09 7.80 6.75
C ALA A 100 -4.45 7.22 7.20
N ALA A 101 -4.74 6.00 6.74
CA ALA A 101 -5.92 5.21 7.13
C ALA A 101 -5.58 4.14 8.20
N ILE A 102 -4.41 4.25 8.83
CA ILE A 102 -4.01 3.43 9.98
C ILE A 102 -4.66 4.00 11.24
N VAL A 103 -5.16 3.11 12.10
CA VAL A 103 -5.83 3.48 13.35
C VAL A 103 -4.83 3.49 14.51
N GLY A 104 -4.87 4.53 15.36
CA GLY A 104 -4.09 4.61 16.60
C GLY A 104 -2.63 5.04 16.41
N ALA A 105 -1.79 4.78 17.43
CA ALA A 105 -0.37 5.18 17.44
C ALA A 105 0.44 4.55 16.30
N ALA A 106 -0.03 3.44 15.72
CA ALA A 106 0.60 2.80 14.56
C ALA A 106 0.63 3.70 13.30
N GLY A 107 -0.15 4.79 13.27
CA GLY A 107 -0.10 5.80 12.21
C GLY A 107 0.87 6.96 12.46
N LEU A 108 1.53 7.01 13.62
CA LEU A 108 2.51 8.02 13.99
C LEU A 108 3.82 7.31 14.35
N SER A 109 4.83 7.43 13.49
CA SER A 109 6.18 6.98 13.85
C SER A 109 6.67 7.73 15.09
N SER A 110 7.24 6.99 16.04
CA SER A 110 7.80 7.50 17.32
C SER A 110 9.31 7.33 17.36
#